data_AF-A0A851X0M4-F1
#
_entry.id   AF-A0A851X0M4-F1
#
_cell.length_a   1.000
_cell.length_b   1.000
_cell.length_c   1.000
_cell.angle_alpha   90.00
_cell.angle_beta   90.00
_cell.angle_gamma   90.00
#
_symmetry.space_group_name_H-M   'P 1'
#
loop_
_entity.id
_entity.type
_entity.pdbx_description
1 polymer ?
#
loop_
_entity_poly.entity_id
_entity_poly.type
_entity_poly.pdbx_seq_one_letter_code
_entity_poly.pdbx_strand_id
1 'polypeptide(L)'
;EDLGVQHRLWVYSGRRGVHCWVCDDAVRKWSPALRAAAVEYLSLVKVGARGARNPLPPPDPSEGGFMGAWAPPDPAEGYREPLQAEFPKKKDSVQRWELLRGRVERTRASGRGVALGPCYADWEVMLQFCFPRLDINVSKGLGHLLKSPFSVHPKTGRVSVPLDLHRLDQFDPFAVPTITSLCHELDTAGSDGEQEDVGETEPKRRARDYKKTSLAPYVRVFEQFVEGMESARRGERIRRSGEC
;
A
#
# COMPACT_ATOMS: atom_id res chain seq x y z
N GLU A 1 -11.27 -8.75 -6.01
CA GLU A 1 -12.50 -9.41 -6.49
C GLU A 1 -12.68 -9.12 -7.98
N ASP A 2 -12.72 -7.84 -8.37
CA ASP A 2 -12.95 -7.38 -9.75
C ASP A 2 -12.06 -8.04 -10.83
N LEU A 3 -10.75 -8.11 -10.57
CA LEU A 3 -9.78 -8.67 -11.52
C LEU A 3 -9.61 -10.20 -11.39
N GLY A 4 -10.33 -10.84 -10.46
CA GLY A 4 -10.22 -12.28 -10.21
C GLY A 4 -8.86 -12.78 -9.71
N VAL A 5 -7.94 -11.88 -9.36
CA VAL A 5 -6.59 -12.24 -8.87
C VAL A 5 -6.67 -12.87 -7.49
N GLN A 6 -5.88 -13.90 -7.23
CA GLN A 6 -5.90 -14.68 -5.98
C GLN A 6 -4.59 -14.54 -5.21
N HIS A 7 -3.45 -14.66 -5.88
CA HIS A 7 -2.14 -14.75 -5.23
C HIS A 7 -1.47 -13.38 -5.17
N ARG A 8 -1.74 -12.63 -4.09
CA ARG A 8 -1.17 -11.31 -3.83
C ARG A 8 -0.24 -11.34 -2.62
N LEU A 9 1.00 -10.90 -2.81
CA LEU A 9 1.96 -10.69 -1.73
C LEU A 9 2.25 -9.19 -1.60
N TRP A 10 1.78 -8.58 -0.52
CA TRP A 10 2.11 -7.21 -0.17
C TRP A 10 3.38 -7.18 0.69
N VAL A 11 4.27 -6.26 0.40
CA VAL A 11 5.60 -6.19 1.01
C VAL A 11 5.92 -4.75 1.39
N TYR A 12 6.32 -4.52 2.62
CA TYR A 12 6.86 -3.24 3.05
C TYR A 12 8.17 -2.93 2.32
N SER A 13 8.33 -1.70 1.82
CA SER A 13 9.53 -1.28 1.06
C SER A 13 10.80 -1.13 1.90
N GLY A 14 10.68 -1.21 3.23
CA GLY A 14 11.74 -0.91 4.20
C GLY A 14 11.82 0.58 4.59
N ARG A 15 10.96 1.45 4.03
CA ARG A 15 10.95 2.89 4.38
C ARG A 15 9.56 3.53 4.47
N ARG A 16 8.91 3.81 3.34
CA ARG A 16 7.73 4.72 3.30
C ARG A 16 6.65 4.31 2.30
N GLY A 17 6.68 3.08 1.84
CA GLY A 17 5.77 2.56 0.84
C GLY A 17 5.68 1.06 0.92
N VAL A 18 4.82 0.51 0.09
CA VAL A 18 4.55 -0.93 -0.03
C VAL A 18 4.58 -1.32 -1.50
N HIS A 19 4.92 -2.57 -1.77
CA HIS A 19 4.87 -3.18 -3.09
C HIS A 19 3.86 -4.33 -3.08
N CYS A 20 3.16 -4.54 -4.19
CA CYS A 20 2.29 -5.69 -4.36
C CYS A 20 2.83 -6.57 -5.49
N TRP A 21 3.02 -7.85 -5.20
CA TRP A 21 3.35 -8.88 -6.18
C TRP A 21 2.10 -9.70 -6.45
N VAL A 22 1.62 -9.67 -7.70
CA VAL A 22 0.51 -10.52 -8.15
C VAL A 22 1.11 -11.71 -8.91
N CYS A 23 0.92 -12.91 -8.37
CA CYS A 23 1.68 -14.10 -8.76
C CYS A 23 0.85 -15.17 -9.48
N ASP A 24 -0.43 -14.93 -9.70
CA ASP A 24 -1.32 -15.78 -10.50
C ASP A 24 -0.71 -16.12 -11.87
N ASP A 25 -0.80 -17.38 -12.28
CA ASP A 25 -0.22 -17.88 -13.53
C ASP A 25 -0.73 -17.14 -14.77
N ALA A 26 -2.01 -16.77 -14.78
CA ALA A 26 -2.62 -15.97 -15.85
C ALA A 26 -2.08 -14.52 -15.86
N VAL A 27 -1.97 -13.88 -14.68
CA VAL A 27 -1.51 -12.48 -14.56
C VAL A 27 -0.05 -12.34 -14.95
N ARG A 28 0.78 -13.33 -14.62
CA ARG A 28 2.20 -13.35 -15.02
C ARG A 28 2.38 -13.29 -16.54
N LYS A 29 1.39 -13.76 -17.31
CA LYS A 29 1.38 -13.78 -18.79
C LYS A 29 0.68 -12.58 -19.41
N TRP A 30 0.16 -11.64 -18.62
CA TRP A 30 -0.49 -10.44 -19.17
C TRP A 30 0.47 -9.61 -20.03
N SER A 31 -0.05 -9.18 -21.18
CA SER A 31 0.63 -8.25 -22.07
C SER A 31 0.79 -6.88 -21.41
N PRO A 32 1.74 -6.04 -21.87
CA PRO A 32 1.86 -4.66 -21.41
C PRO A 32 0.55 -3.85 -21.49
N ALA A 33 -0.27 -4.12 -22.52
CA ALA A 33 -1.57 -3.46 -22.70
C ALA A 33 -2.56 -3.85 -21.60
N LEU A 34 -2.67 -5.14 -21.26
CA LEU A 34 -3.54 -5.59 -20.17
C LEU A 34 -3.08 -5.05 -18.81
N ARG A 35 -1.76 -4.98 -18.58
CA ARG A 35 -1.20 -4.38 -17.38
C ARG A 35 -1.53 -2.90 -17.26
N ALA A 36 -1.40 -2.16 -18.37
CA ALA A 36 -1.77 -0.74 -18.41
C ALA A 36 -3.27 -0.56 -18.13
N ALA A 37 -4.14 -1.35 -18.78
CA ALA A 37 -5.58 -1.30 -18.56
C ALA A 37 -5.96 -1.61 -17.10
N ALA A 38 -5.31 -2.58 -16.47
CA ALA A 38 -5.53 -2.89 -15.06
C ALA A 38 -5.11 -1.73 -14.13
N VAL A 39 -3.98 -1.07 -14.43
CA VAL A 39 -3.56 0.12 -13.65
C VAL A 39 -4.52 1.27 -13.86
N GLU A 40 -4.96 1.53 -15.09
CA GLU A 40 -5.94 2.57 -15.41
C GLU A 40 -7.27 2.32 -14.70
N TYR A 41 -7.77 1.09 -14.69
CA TYR A 41 -8.95 0.69 -13.95
C TYR A 41 -8.83 1.00 -12.45
N LEU A 42 -7.65 0.74 -11.86
CA LEU A 42 -7.39 0.98 -10.44
C LEU A 42 -7.02 2.43 -10.12
N SER A 43 -6.86 3.32 -11.11
CA SER A 43 -6.35 4.68 -10.92
C SER A 43 -7.47 5.72 -10.99
N LEU A 44 -8.02 6.09 -9.83
CA LEU A 44 -8.99 7.20 -9.73
C LEU A 44 -8.32 8.58 -9.61
N VAL A 45 -7.05 8.62 -9.18
CA VAL A 45 -6.29 9.86 -9.01
C VAL A 45 -5.08 9.87 -9.95
N LYS A 46 -5.06 10.82 -10.90
CA LYS A 46 -3.93 10.97 -11.82
C LYS A 46 -2.73 11.61 -11.12
N VAL A 47 -1.58 10.93 -11.17
CA VAL A 47 -0.30 11.47 -10.70
C VAL A 47 0.22 12.50 -11.70
N GLY A 48 0.41 13.75 -11.27
CA GLY A 48 1.12 14.77 -12.05
C GLY A 48 0.34 15.49 -13.16
N ALA A 49 -1.00 15.47 -13.15
CA ALA A 49 -1.78 16.31 -14.06
C ALA A 49 -1.48 17.80 -13.79
N ARG A 50 -0.92 18.51 -14.78
CA ARG A 50 -0.68 19.96 -14.74
C ARG A 50 -1.99 20.66 -14.39
N GLY A 51 -2.05 21.22 -13.17
CA GLY A 51 -3.24 21.77 -12.54
C GLY A 51 -3.40 21.31 -11.08
N ALA A 52 -2.98 20.08 -10.77
CA ALA A 52 -2.84 19.58 -9.40
C ALA A 52 -1.41 19.85 -8.92
N ARG A 53 -1.24 20.89 -8.09
CA ARG A 53 0.03 21.14 -7.38
C ARG A 53 0.44 19.87 -6.62
N ASN A 54 1.76 19.63 -6.50
CA ASN A 54 2.33 18.53 -5.71
C ASN A 54 1.61 18.37 -4.36
N PRO A 55 1.50 17.14 -3.80
CA PRO A 55 1.03 16.99 -2.44
C PRO A 55 1.95 17.81 -1.54
N LEU A 56 1.38 18.85 -0.93
CA LEU A 56 2.09 19.63 0.07
C LEU A 56 2.40 18.73 1.28
N PRO A 57 3.47 19.02 2.01
CA PRO A 57 3.75 18.37 3.28
C PRO A 57 2.55 18.51 4.24
N PRO A 58 2.40 17.60 5.23
CA PRO A 58 1.39 17.77 6.27
C PRO A 58 1.54 19.15 6.92
N PRO A 59 0.45 19.81 7.31
CA PRO A 59 0.49 21.17 7.85
C PRO A 59 1.31 21.20 9.14
N ASP A 60 2.25 22.14 9.21
CA ASP A 60 2.93 22.52 10.44
C ASP A 60 1.88 23.09 11.42
N PRO A 61 1.75 22.57 12.66
CA PRO A 61 0.80 23.08 13.64
C PRO A 61 1.01 24.55 14.01
N SER A 62 2.19 25.11 13.72
CA SER A 62 2.56 26.49 14.03
C SER A 62 2.24 27.49 12.91
N GLU A 63 1.91 27.04 11.69
CA GLU A 63 1.54 27.91 10.59
C GLU A 63 0.04 27.83 10.29
N GLY A 64 -0.68 28.93 10.53
CA GLY A 64 -2.11 29.10 10.25
C GLY A 64 -2.48 29.13 8.76
N GLY A 65 -2.03 28.15 7.97
CA GLY A 65 -2.02 28.20 6.51
C GLY A 65 -2.72 27.03 5.82
N PHE A 66 -3.97 26.73 6.15
CA PHE A 66 -4.79 25.75 5.38
C PHE A 66 -5.14 26.25 3.96
N MET A 67 -4.93 27.55 3.67
CA MET A 67 -5.60 28.23 2.56
C MET A 67 -4.76 28.45 1.29
N GLY A 68 -3.44 28.18 1.30
CA GLY A 68 -2.56 28.54 0.17
C GLY A 68 -2.60 27.63 -1.07
N ALA A 69 -3.21 26.44 -0.98
CA ALA A 69 -2.95 25.40 -1.98
C ALA A 69 -4.11 24.45 -2.31
N TRP A 70 -5.30 24.69 -1.78
CA TRP A 70 -6.48 23.97 -2.22
C TRP A 70 -7.02 24.66 -3.49
N ALA A 71 -6.86 24.00 -4.64
CA ALA A 71 -7.55 24.36 -5.87
C ALA A 71 -8.09 23.05 -6.46
N PRO A 72 -9.35 22.68 -6.18
CA PRO A 72 -9.97 21.56 -6.86
C PRO A 72 -10.04 21.87 -8.37
N PRO A 73 -9.91 20.86 -9.25
CA PRO A 73 -10.15 21.03 -10.67
C PRO A 73 -11.60 21.50 -10.87
N ASP A 74 -11.76 22.49 -11.73
CA ASP A 74 -12.94 23.34 -11.88
C ASP A 74 -14.17 22.57 -12.41
N PRO A 75 -15.27 22.52 -11.61
CA PRO A 75 -16.46 23.36 -11.85
C PRO A 75 -17.04 23.93 -10.54
N ALA A 76 -16.17 24.35 -9.62
CA ALA A 76 -16.53 24.61 -8.22
C ALA A 76 -16.59 26.11 -7.84
N GLU A 77 -16.45 27.06 -8.78
CA GLU A 77 -16.45 28.49 -8.44
C GLU A 77 -17.64 28.91 -7.56
N GLY A 78 -18.86 28.41 -7.84
CA GLY A 78 -20.05 28.72 -7.05
C GLY A 78 -20.06 28.19 -5.61
N TYR A 79 -19.17 27.25 -5.25
CA TYR A 79 -19.08 26.68 -3.90
C TYR A 79 -17.90 27.21 -3.09
N ARG A 80 -16.89 27.80 -3.76
CA ARG A 80 -15.64 28.25 -3.14
C ARG A 80 -15.84 29.45 -2.23
N GLU A 81 -16.48 30.50 -2.73
CA GLU A 81 -16.63 31.77 -1.99
C GLU A 81 -17.43 31.58 -0.69
N PRO A 82 -18.57 30.86 -0.67
CA PRO A 82 -19.32 30.67 0.57
C PRO A 82 -18.61 29.79 1.59
N LEU A 83 -17.72 28.87 1.16
CA LEU A 83 -16.93 28.03 2.08
C LEU A 83 -15.75 28.83 2.65
N GLN A 84 -15.10 29.63 1.82
CA GLN A 84 -13.96 30.47 2.21
C GLN A 84 -14.32 31.50 3.29
N ALA A 85 -15.54 32.04 3.25
CA ALA A 85 -16.02 32.96 4.28
C ALA A 85 -16.37 32.26 5.62
N GLU A 86 -16.76 30.98 5.58
CA GLU A 86 -17.31 30.26 6.75
C GLU A 86 -16.29 29.35 7.43
N PHE A 87 -15.30 28.85 6.71
CA PHE A 87 -14.23 27.99 7.25
C PHE A 87 -13.41 28.65 8.36
N PRO A 88 -13.02 29.95 8.26
CA PRO A 88 -12.33 30.64 9.34
C PRO A 88 -13.17 30.75 10.63
N LYS A 89 -14.51 30.68 10.52
CA LYS A 89 -15.43 30.72 11.66
C LYS A 89 -15.54 29.37 12.38
N LYS A 90 -14.96 28.28 11.86
CA LYS A 90 -15.01 26.94 12.44
C LYS A 90 -13.75 26.63 13.23
N LYS A 91 -13.90 25.93 14.35
CA LYS A 91 -12.83 25.68 15.32
C LYS A 91 -11.77 24.71 14.78
N ASP A 92 -12.20 23.64 14.12
CA ASP A 92 -11.33 22.53 13.72
C ASP A 92 -11.70 21.97 12.33
N SER A 93 -10.89 21.02 11.85
CA SER A 93 -11.11 20.37 10.55
C SER A 93 -12.39 19.54 10.51
N VAL A 94 -12.84 18.99 11.64
CA VAL A 94 -14.07 18.18 11.73
C VAL A 94 -15.27 19.06 11.42
N GLN A 95 -15.39 20.21 12.08
CA GLN A 95 -16.48 21.17 11.84
C GLN A 95 -16.45 21.74 10.41
N ARG A 96 -15.26 22.01 9.86
CA ARG A 96 -15.12 22.45 8.46
C ARG A 96 -15.59 21.36 7.49
N TRP A 97 -15.27 20.10 7.75
CA TRP A 97 -15.68 18.96 6.95
C TRP A 97 -17.19 18.72 7.00
N GLU A 98 -17.80 18.81 8.18
CA GLU A 98 -19.25 18.72 8.35
C GLU A 98 -19.99 19.81 7.57
N LEU A 99 -19.49 21.05 7.62
CA LEU A 99 -20.07 22.16 6.84
C LEU A 99 -20.01 21.89 5.34
N LEU A 100 -18.89 21.36 4.83
CA LEU A 100 -18.74 20.99 3.42
C LEU A 100 -19.73 19.89 3.04
N ARG A 101 -19.72 18.77 3.77
CA ARG A 101 -20.62 17.63 3.49
C ARG A 101 -22.08 18.04 3.50
N GLY A 102 -22.52 18.77 4.53
CA GLY A 102 -23.90 19.21 4.65
C GLY A 102 -24.34 20.19 3.56
N ARG A 103 -23.41 20.90 2.91
CA ARG A 103 -23.73 21.72 1.72
C ARG A 103 -23.84 20.88 0.47
N VAL A 104 -22.89 19.98 0.23
CA VAL A 104 -22.89 19.09 -0.93
C VAL A 104 -24.12 18.19 -0.94
N GLU A 105 -24.48 17.62 0.21
CA GLU A 105 -25.66 16.76 0.36
C GLU A 105 -26.97 17.51 0.08
N ARG A 106 -27.13 18.74 0.58
CA ARG A 106 -28.30 19.57 0.29
C ARG A 106 -28.45 19.88 -1.19
N THR A 107 -27.35 20.15 -1.89
CA THR A 107 -27.36 20.35 -3.34
C THR A 107 -27.81 19.10 -4.08
N ARG A 108 -27.31 17.92 -3.66
CA ARG A 108 -27.70 16.63 -4.25
C ARG A 108 -29.18 16.32 -4.02
N ALA A 109 -29.70 16.57 -2.81
CA ALA A 109 -31.08 16.30 -2.45
C ALA A 109 -32.09 17.27 -3.09
N SER A 110 -31.71 18.52 -3.32
CA SER A 110 -32.65 19.57 -3.76
C SER A 110 -33.06 19.46 -5.22
N GLY A 111 -32.31 18.75 -6.09
CA GLY A 111 -32.60 18.61 -7.53
C GLY A 111 -32.60 19.92 -8.36
N ARG A 112 -32.54 21.09 -7.70
CA ARG A 112 -32.62 22.45 -8.30
C ARG A 112 -31.33 22.93 -8.98
N GLY A 113 -30.38 22.02 -9.22
CA GLY A 113 -29.13 22.31 -9.94
C GLY A 113 -29.26 22.09 -11.45
N VAL A 114 -30.20 22.76 -12.11
CA VAL A 114 -30.58 22.50 -13.51
C VAL A 114 -29.51 22.95 -14.54
N ALA A 115 -28.44 23.64 -14.14
CA ALA A 115 -27.39 24.07 -15.07
C ALA A 115 -26.05 23.29 -14.99
N LEU A 116 -25.71 22.68 -13.85
CA LEU A 116 -24.36 22.14 -13.58
C LEU A 116 -24.32 20.70 -13.00
N GLY A 117 -25.49 20.09 -12.74
CA GLY A 117 -25.56 18.71 -12.22
C GLY A 117 -25.20 18.56 -10.73
N PRO A 118 -25.27 17.32 -10.19
CA PRO A 118 -24.94 17.03 -8.80
C PRO A 118 -23.45 17.22 -8.50
N CYS A 119 -23.14 17.85 -7.36
CA CYS A 119 -21.78 18.06 -6.86
C CYS A 119 -21.30 16.84 -6.04
N TYR A 120 -20.07 16.38 -6.30
CA TYR A 120 -19.42 15.27 -5.59
C TYR A 120 -18.11 15.68 -4.91
N ALA A 121 -17.96 16.97 -4.60
CA ALA A 121 -16.71 17.54 -4.08
C ALA A 121 -16.23 16.87 -2.78
N ASP A 122 -17.15 16.40 -1.94
CA ASP A 122 -16.80 15.62 -0.75
C ASP A 122 -16.10 14.30 -1.11
N TRP A 123 -16.64 13.55 -2.09
CA TRP A 123 -16.02 12.32 -2.58
C TRP A 123 -14.71 12.59 -3.31
N GLU A 124 -14.65 13.61 -4.15
CA GLU A 124 -13.42 13.99 -4.88
C GLU A 124 -12.29 14.36 -3.91
N VAL A 125 -12.60 15.10 -2.84
CA VAL A 125 -11.62 15.41 -1.78
C VAL A 125 -11.18 14.14 -1.06
N MET A 126 -12.11 13.25 -0.68
CA MET A 126 -11.77 11.97 -0.05
C MET A 126 -10.85 11.13 -0.95
N LEU A 127 -11.18 11.02 -2.24
CA LEU A 127 -10.38 10.29 -3.21
C LEU A 127 -8.99 10.92 -3.38
N GLN A 128 -8.91 12.24 -3.54
CA GLN A 128 -7.65 12.93 -3.75
C GLN A 128 -6.66 12.75 -2.58
N PHE A 129 -7.17 12.72 -1.34
CA PHE A 129 -6.34 12.62 -0.14
C PHE A 129 -6.10 11.19 0.34
N CYS A 130 -7.05 10.27 0.14
CA CYS A 130 -7.00 8.94 0.74
C CYS A 130 -6.85 7.81 -0.29
N PHE A 131 -7.18 8.03 -1.56
CA PHE A 131 -7.10 6.96 -2.57
C PHE A 131 -5.65 6.66 -2.96
N PRO A 132 -5.27 5.38 -3.13
CA PRO A 132 -3.90 5.00 -3.47
C PRO A 132 -3.45 5.59 -4.80
N ARG A 133 -2.21 6.09 -4.83
CA ARG A 133 -1.56 6.58 -6.04
C ARG A 133 -0.65 5.47 -6.59
N LEU A 134 -0.98 4.97 -7.77
CA LEU A 134 -0.24 3.88 -8.42
C LEU A 134 0.82 4.44 -9.38
N ASP A 135 2.03 3.87 -9.32
CA ASP A 135 3.06 4.15 -10.31
C ASP A 135 2.88 3.22 -11.52
N ILE A 136 2.32 3.76 -12.59
CA ILE A 136 2.06 3.02 -13.84
C ILE A 136 3.35 2.51 -14.49
N ASN A 137 4.47 3.22 -14.34
CA ASN A 137 5.71 2.86 -15.01
C ASN A 137 6.34 1.61 -14.40
N VAL A 138 6.10 1.37 -13.12
CA VAL A 138 6.50 0.15 -12.40
C VAL A 138 5.65 -1.05 -12.83
N SER A 139 4.43 -0.82 -13.31
CA SER A 139 3.43 -1.88 -13.53
C SER A 139 3.27 -2.31 -14.99
N LYS A 140 3.47 -1.39 -15.96
CA LYS A 140 3.20 -1.63 -17.39
C LYS A 140 4.25 -2.51 -18.08
N GLY A 141 5.51 -2.37 -17.69
CA GLY A 141 6.65 -2.99 -18.37
C GLY A 141 7.03 -4.35 -17.78
N LEU A 142 7.23 -5.35 -18.63
CA LEU A 142 7.68 -6.69 -18.18
C LEU A 142 9.12 -6.71 -17.66
N GLY A 143 9.97 -5.78 -18.11
CA GLY A 143 11.37 -5.67 -17.71
C GLY A 143 11.63 -4.79 -16.49
N HIS A 144 10.58 -4.32 -15.80
CA HIS A 144 10.77 -3.44 -14.64
C HIS A 144 11.31 -4.24 -13.45
N LEU A 145 12.45 -3.81 -12.91
CA LEU A 145 13.06 -4.45 -11.75
C LEU A 145 12.47 -3.87 -10.47
N LEU A 146 11.97 -4.75 -9.61
CA LEU A 146 11.40 -4.39 -8.31
C LEU A 146 12.24 -5.01 -7.18
N LYS A 147 12.34 -4.28 -6.06
CA LYS A 147 13.07 -4.76 -4.88
C LYS A 147 12.51 -6.09 -4.38
N SER A 148 13.39 -7.08 -4.21
CA SER A 148 13.02 -8.39 -3.68
C SER A 148 12.44 -8.30 -2.26
N PRO A 149 11.42 -9.11 -1.91
CA PRO A 149 11.07 -9.38 -0.52
C PRO A 149 12.31 -9.78 0.29
N PHE A 150 12.30 -9.44 1.58
CA PHE A 150 13.39 -9.63 2.55
C PHE A 150 14.71 -8.88 2.27
N SER A 151 14.76 -8.02 1.24
CA SER A 151 15.91 -7.13 1.05
C SER A 151 16.03 -6.10 2.17
N VAL A 152 17.26 -5.77 2.58
CA VAL A 152 17.55 -4.71 3.56
C VAL A 152 17.51 -3.34 2.87
N HIS A 153 16.79 -2.38 3.44
CA HIS A 153 16.80 -1.01 2.93
C HIS A 153 18.07 -0.27 3.42
N PRO A 154 18.91 0.26 2.50
CA PRO A 154 20.27 0.68 2.84
C PRO A 154 20.36 1.83 3.85
N LYS A 155 19.38 2.75 3.85
CA LYS A 155 19.38 3.91 4.77
C LYS A 155 18.72 3.65 6.12
N THR A 156 17.83 2.66 6.20
CA THR A 156 17.01 2.43 7.42
C THR A 156 17.41 1.14 8.13
N GLY A 157 18.19 0.27 7.48
CA GLY A 157 18.51 -1.07 7.96
C GLY A 157 17.32 -2.03 8.02
N ARG A 158 16.08 -1.55 7.80
CA ARG A 158 14.86 -2.35 7.91
C ARG A 158 14.75 -3.39 6.80
N VAL A 159 14.27 -4.56 7.16
CA VAL A 159 13.97 -5.64 6.22
C VAL A 159 12.66 -5.36 5.47
N SER A 160 12.63 -5.65 4.17
CA SER A 160 11.42 -5.51 3.33
C SER A 160 10.50 -6.71 3.56
N VAL A 161 9.68 -6.65 4.60
CA VAL A 161 8.90 -7.80 5.09
C VAL A 161 7.53 -7.92 4.40
N PRO A 162 7.04 -9.16 4.17
CA PRO A 162 5.64 -9.42 3.83
C PRO A 162 4.65 -8.87 4.85
N LEU A 163 3.49 -8.43 4.38
CA LEU A 163 2.41 -7.90 5.20
C LEU A 163 1.29 -8.93 5.35
N ASP A 164 0.88 -9.18 6.59
CA ASP A 164 -0.33 -9.96 6.88
C ASP A 164 -1.56 -9.08 6.68
N LEU A 165 -2.37 -9.42 5.68
CA LEU A 165 -3.57 -8.65 5.33
C LEU A 165 -4.70 -8.79 6.35
N HIS A 166 -4.71 -9.85 7.17
CA HIS A 166 -5.74 -10.02 8.20
C HIS A 166 -5.50 -9.15 9.43
N ARG A 167 -4.27 -8.64 9.58
CA ARG A 167 -3.83 -7.85 10.73
C ARG A 167 -3.15 -6.55 10.29
N LEU A 168 -3.52 -6.03 9.12
CA LEU A 168 -2.85 -4.89 8.49
C LEU A 168 -2.92 -3.62 9.36
N ASP A 169 -4.03 -3.40 10.07
CA ASP A 169 -4.20 -2.24 10.97
C ASP A 169 -3.23 -2.26 12.17
N GLN A 170 -2.60 -3.40 12.45
CA GLN A 170 -1.62 -3.57 13.52
C GLN A 170 -0.18 -3.43 13.02
N PHE A 171 0.02 -3.28 11.70
CA PHE A 171 1.36 -3.17 11.13
C PHE A 171 1.98 -1.81 11.46
N ASP A 172 3.09 -1.82 12.19
CA ASP A 172 3.88 -0.63 12.49
C ASP A 172 5.20 -0.63 11.67
N PRO A 173 5.38 0.29 10.70
CA PRO A 173 6.60 0.38 9.89
C PRO A 173 7.85 0.78 10.69
N PHE A 174 7.69 1.31 11.91
CA PHE A 174 8.79 1.69 12.80
C PHE A 174 9.29 0.52 13.64
N ALA A 175 8.43 -0.46 13.93
CA ALA A 175 8.78 -1.68 14.66
C ALA A 175 9.34 -2.82 13.79
N VAL A 176 9.36 -2.64 12.46
CA VAL A 176 9.95 -3.64 11.54
C VAL A 176 11.44 -3.87 11.86
N PRO A 177 11.90 -5.13 11.97
CA PRO A 177 13.26 -5.44 12.37
C PRO A 177 14.30 -4.89 11.40
N THR A 178 15.43 -4.49 11.97
CA THR A 178 16.60 -4.04 11.21
C THR A 178 17.61 -5.16 11.11
N ILE A 179 18.49 -5.11 10.11
CA ILE A 179 19.58 -6.08 9.98
C ILE A 179 20.44 -6.14 11.25
N THR A 180 20.73 -4.98 11.86
CA THR A 180 21.52 -4.89 13.09
C THR A 180 20.82 -5.56 14.27
N SER A 181 19.51 -5.31 14.45
CA SER A 181 18.75 -5.97 15.53
C SER A 181 18.68 -7.48 15.33
N LEU A 182 18.50 -7.94 14.09
CA LEU A 182 18.49 -9.37 13.78
C LEU A 182 19.84 -10.05 14.04
N CYS A 183 20.95 -9.41 13.67
CA CYS A 183 22.29 -9.92 14.00
C CYS A 183 22.45 -10.08 15.52
N HIS A 184 22.06 -9.08 16.31
CA HIS A 184 22.15 -9.15 17.77
C HIS A 184 21.28 -10.28 18.36
N GLU A 185 20.06 -10.45 17.86
CA GLU A 185 19.19 -11.56 18.27
C GLU A 185 19.80 -12.93 17.97
N LEU A 186 20.47 -13.08 16.81
CA LEU A 186 21.15 -14.30 16.42
C LEU A 186 22.38 -14.59 17.30
N ASP A 187 23.22 -13.59 17.55
CA ASP A 187 24.41 -13.74 18.39
C ASP A 187 24.01 -14.16 19.82
N THR A 188 22.99 -13.50 20.37
CA THR A 188 22.43 -13.85 21.70
C THR A 188 21.88 -15.28 21.70
N ALA A 189 21.12 -15.66 20.68
CA ALA A 189 20.51 -16.98 20.57
C ALA A 189 21.50 -18.12 20.27
N GLY A 190 22.71 -17.80 19.84
CA GLY A 190 23.82 -18.72 19.61
C GLY A 190 24.64 -18.99 20.88
N SER A 191 24.85 -17.97 21.72
CA SER A 191 25.60 -18.10 22.99
C SER A 191 24.93 -19.01 24.02
N ASP A 192 23.60 -19.18 23.97
CA ASP A 192 22.87 -20.10 24.87
C ASP A 192 23.00 -21.60 24.48
N GLY A 193 23.73 -21.92 23.39
CA GLY A 193 23.79 -23.26 22.79
C GLY A 193 25.16 -23.94 22.80
N GLU A 194 26.19 -23.34 23.39
CA GLU A 194 27.54 -23.92 23.45
C GLU A 194 27.69 -24.87 24.67
N GLN A 195 27.15 -26.08 24.55
CA GLN A 195 27.84 -27.27 25.05
C GLN A 195 28.54 -27.91 23.86
N GLU A 196 29.86 -27.89 23.90
CA GLU A 196 30.77 -28.43 22.88
C GLU A 196 30.45 -29.90 22.59
N ASP A 197 30.21 -30.22 21.31
CA ASP A 197 30.48 -31.56 20.81
C ASP A 197 31.35 -31.41 19.56
N VAL A 198 32.59 -31.84 19.71
CA VAL A 198 33.67 -31.78 18.72
C VAL A 198 33.51 -33.00 17.82
N GLY A 199 32.75 -32.85 16.74
CA GLY A 199 32.64 -33.92 15.75
C GLY A 199 31.68 -33.60 14.61
N GLU A 200 32.21 -33.69 13.40
CA GLU A 200 31.50 -33.81 12.12
C GLU A 200 31.18 -32.52 11.32
N THR A 201 32.02 -32.37 10.30
CA THR A 201 31.89 -31.73 8.98
C THR A 201 30.46 -31.51 8.43
N GLU A 202 30.25 -30.29 7.94
CA GLU A 202 29.19 -29.74 7.04
C GLU A 202 27.93 -29.07 7.68
N PRO A 203 27.48 -27.93 7.11
CA PRO A 203 26.73 -26.87 7.82
C PRO A 203 25.21 -27.13 7.83
N LYS A 204 24.77 -28.19 8.49
CA LYS A 204 23.33 -28.42 8.72
C LYS A 204 22.75 -27.66 9.92
N ARG A 205 23.58 -27.02 10.76
CA ARG A 205 23.16 -26.35 12.01
C ARG A 205 22.67 -24.90 11.86
N ARG A 206 23.03 -24.16 10.81
CA ARG A 206 22.65 -22.72 10.63
C ARG A 206 21.28 -22.46 9.98
N ALA A 207 20.65 -23.49 9.42
CA ALA A 207 19.52 -23.32 8.49
C ALA A 207 18.16 -22.95 9.15
N ARG A 208 18.09 -22.76 10.48
CA ARG A 208 16.84 -22.41 11.19
C ARG A 208 16.99 -21.28 12.21
N ASP A 209 18.10 -20.55 12.20
CA ASP A 209 18.36 -19.55 13.24
C ASP A 209 17.41 -18.35 13.18
N TYR A 210 16.91 -17.98 12.00
CA TYR A 210 15.92 -16.91 11.87
C TYR A 210 14.62 -17.19 12.65
N LYS A 211 14.31 -18.46 12.98
CA LYS A 211 13.11 -18.79 13.76
C LYS A 211 13.17 -18.28 15.19
N LYS A 212 14.37 -17.98 15.68
CA LYS A 212 14.63 -17.39 17.00
C LYS A 212 14.66 -15.86 16.96
N THR A 213 14.44 -15.26 15.80
CA THR A 213 14.48 -13.81 15.63
C THR A 213 13.09 -13.22 15.40
N SER A 214 12.99 -11.90 15.55
CA SER A 214 11.85 -11.07 15.20
C SER A 214 11.48 -11.11 13.71
N LEU A 215 12.31 -11.74 12.86
CA LEU A 215 11.98 -11.99 11.45
C LEU A 215 11.00 -13.16 11.27
N ALA A 216 10.95 -14.11 12.20
CA ALA A 216 10.19 -15.35 12.06
C ALA A 216 8.70 -15.16 11.71
N PRO A 217 7.95 -14.22 12.32
CA PRO A 217 6.54 -14.01 11.99
C PRO A 217 6.33 -13.60 10.52
N TYR A 218 7.24 -12.80 9.96
CA TYR A 218 7.17 -12.34 8.58
C TYR A 218 7.51 -13.44 7.58
N VAL A 219 8.42 -14.36 7.95
CA VAL A 219 8.69 -15.55 7.14
C VAL A 219 7.48 -16.48 7.11
N ARG A 220 6.76 -16.65 8.23
CA ARG A 220 5.52 -17.45 8.26
C ARG A 220 4.45 -16.90 7.31
N VAL A 221 4.29 -15.57 7.23
CA VAL A 221 3.38 -14.93 6.25
C VAL A 221 3.79 -15.31 4.81
N PHE A 222 5.09 -15.31 4.52
CA PHE A 222 5.59 -15.72 3.20
C PHE A 222 5.39 -17.20 2.91
N GLU A 223 5.65 -18.08 3.89
CA GLU A 223 5.43 -19.53 3.78
C GLU A 223 3.97 -19.82 3.42
N GLN A 224 3.02 -19.23 4.16
CA GLN A 224 1.58 -19.37 3.89
C GLN A 224 1.21 -18.90 2.46
N PHE A 225 1.80 -17.80 2.00
CA PHE A 225 1.59 -17.32 0.63
C PHE A 225 2.10 -18.32 -0.42
N VAL A 226 3.30 -18.88 -0.22
CA VAL A 226 3.90 -19.87 -1.13
C VAL A 226 3.11 -21.17 -1.14
N GLU A 227 2.70 -21.67 0.04
CA GLU A 227 1.85 -22.85 0.18
C GLU A 227 0.50 -22.67 -0.55
N GLY A 228 -0.09 -21.49 -0.45
CA GLY A 228 -1.30 -21.13 -1.19
C GLY A 228 -1.10 -21.20 -2.71
N MET A 229 0.02 -20.69 -3.23
CA MET A 229 0.37 -20.80 -4.65
C MET A 229 0.62 -22.25 -5.08
N GLU A 230 1.31 -23.04 -4.27
CA GLU A 230 1.58 -24.45 -4.57
C GLU A 230 0.28 -25.25 -4.67
N SER A 231 -0.62 -25.04 -3.71
CA SER A 231 -1.93 -25.70 -3.66
C SER A 231 -2.77 -25.40 -4.89
N ALA A 232 -2.80 -24.13 -5.33
CA ALA A 232 -3.52 -23.73 -6.53
C ALA A 232 -2.97 -24.42 -7.80
N ARG A 233 -1.65 -24.45 -7.97
CA ARG A 233 -1.01 -25.14 -9.10
C ARG A 233 -1.27 -26.63 -9.11
N ARG A 234 -1.26 -27.27 -7.93
CA ARG A 234 -1.57 -28.70 -7.80
C ARG A 234 -3.03 -28.98 -8.19
N GLY A 235 -3.96 -28.15 -7.73
CA GLY A 235 -5.38 -28.24 -8.10
C GLY A 235 -5.61 -28.09 -9.62
N GLU A 236 -4.97 -27.11 -10.26
CA GLU A 236 -5.06 -26.92 -11.71
C GLU A 236 -4.52 -28.13 -12.49
N ARG A 237 -3.41 -28.72 -12.04
CA ARG A 237 -2.81 -29.90 -12.69
C ARG A 237 -3.73 -31.11 -12.61
N ILE A 238 -4.36 -31.35 -11.46
CA ILE A 238 -5.31 -32.45 -11.27
C ILE A 238 -6.54 -32.26 -12.17
N ARG A 239 -7.10 -31.04 -12.23
CA ARG A 239 -8.26 -30.75 -13.09
C ARG A 239 -7.95 -31.03 -14.57
N ARG A 240 -6.78 -30.60 -15.06
CA ARG A 240 -6.35 -30.86 -16.44
C ARG A 240 -6.11 -32.34 -16.74
N SER A 241 -5.67 -33.14 -15.76
CA SER A 241 -5.48 -34.58 -15.95
C SER A 241 -6.77 -35.39 -15.90
N GLY A 242 -7.84 -34.86 -15.31
CA GLY A 242 -9.16 -35.51 -15.25
C GLY A 242 -10.09 -35.17 -16.41
N GLU A 243 -9.69 -34.24 -17.30
CA GLU A 243 -10.43 -33.83 -18.50
C GLU A 243 -9.93 -34.54 -19.78
N CYS A 244 -8.99 -35.49 -19.67
CA CYS A 244 -8.51 -36.35 -20.75
C CYS A 244 -9.16 -37.73 -20.74
#